data_AF-A0A842SP76-F1
#
_entry.id   AF-A0A842SP76-F1
#
_cell.length_a   1.000
_cell.length_b   1.000
_cell.length_c   1.000
_cell.angle_alpha   90.00
_cell.angle_beta   90.00
_cell.angle_gamma   90.00
#
_symmetry.space_group_name_H-M   'P 1'
#
loop_
_entity.id
_entity.type
_entity.pdbx_description
1 polymer ?
#
loop_
_entity_poly.entity_id
_entity_poly.type
_entity_poly.pdbx_seq_one_letter_code
_entity_poly.pdbx_strand_id
1 'polypeptide(L)'
;MYNNVNTMKEHMPALMRRGGSINEFMMSGGQCTVANPVLSQLIYAWRNSNLRDQEDVGEVLVRCSRGAALVAECDVEIRTLTEVRTGLPNDSLKEVVWKHLNDIGPPAYTEEDKEFARSIQANIGVEPMDEPLYTKIVPPEKAYGDFHPADDVNEFTWHCPTARLYVSKAMEPVPGLSYPRWASSALCGMGVTHRMGMCAAQILSISALELILRPEILEKAWVEFKERKMKHNEDPLLPASLEAPIGLRWPEWISRPGNEWWIPPV
;
A
#
# COMPACT_ATOMS: atom_id res chain seq x y z
N MET A 1 18.09 -5.30 -19.55
CA MET A 1 17.49 -5.68 -18.24
C MET A 1 16.02 -6.03 -18.39
N TYR A 2 15.17 -5.13 -18.91
CA TYR A 2 13.72 -5.32 -19.05
C TYR A 2 13.30 -6.69 -19.59
N ASN A 3 13.80 -7.08 -20.77
CA ASN A 3 13.47 -8.36 -21.38
C ASN A 3 13.86 -9.55 -20.50
N ASN A 4 15.07 -9.55 -19.92
CA ASN A 4 15.54 -10.61 -19.03
C ASN A 4 14.59 -10.81 -17.85
N VAL A 5 14.18 -9.71 -17.20
CA VAL A 5 13.26 -9.78 -16.05
C VAL A 5 11.89 -10.29 -16.47
N ASN A 6 11.35 -9.82 -17.60
CA ASN A 6 10.06 -10.26 -18.11
C ASN A 6 10.04 -11.76 -18.46
N THR A 7 11.09 -12.26 -19.10
CA THR A 7 11.26 -13.70 -19.33
C THR A 7 11.30 -14.45 -18.01
N MET A 8 11.97 -13.90 -17.00
CA MET A 8 12.12 -14.56 -15.70
C MET A 8 10.87 -14.50 -14.82
N LYS A 9 9.87 -13.63 -15.07
CA LYS A 9 8.71 -13.45 -14.16
C LYS A 9 8.03 -14.78 -13.82
N GLU A 10 7.80 -15.63 -14.81
CA GLU A 10 7.19 -16.97 -14.63
C GLU A 10 8.18 -18.02 -14.09
N HIS A 11 9.49 -17.71 -14.14
CA HIS A 11 10.59 -18.55 -13.69
C HIS A 11 11.23 -18.06 -12.37
N MET A 12 10.53 -17.18 -11.64
CA MET A 12 10.90 -16.77 -10.28
C MET A 12 9.97 -17.48 -9.27
N PRO A 13 10.32 -18.68 -8.77
CA PRO A 13 9.48 -19.37 -7.79
C PRO A 13 9.14 -18.49 -6.59
N ALA A 14 10.10 -17.71 -6.10
CA ALA A 14 9.91 -16.78 -4.99
C ALA A 14 8.74 -15.80 -5.26
N LEU A 15 8.63 -15.25 -6.47
CA LEU A 15 7.53 -14.36 -6.87
C LEU A 15 6.17 -15.08 -6.87
N MET A 16 6.14 -16.34 -7.32
CA MET A 16 4.89 -17.07 -7.56
C MET A 16 4.36 -17.83 -6.33
N ARG A 17 5.23 -18.30 -5.42
CA ARG A 17 4.87 -19.20 -4.30
C ARG A 17 3.75 -18.67 -3.40
N ARG A 18 3.67 -17.35 -3.20
CA ARG A 18 2.79 -16.74 -2.19
C ARG A 18 2.08 -15.49 -2.72
N GLY A 19 1.72 -15.49 -4.01
CA GLY A 19 0.94 -14.41 -4.62
C GLY A 19 1.69 -13.09 -4.72
N GLY A 20 3.02 -13.14 -4.90
CA GLY A 20 3.82 -11.95 -5.10
C GLY A 20 3.48 -11.25 -6.42
N SER A 21 3.84 -9.98 -6.50
CA SER A 21 3.69 -9.20 -7.73
C SER A 21 4.90 -8.31 -7.93
N ILE A 22 5.29 -8.11 -9.18
CA ILE A 22 6.36 -7.20 -9.58
C ILE A 22 5.80 -6.26 -10.66
N ASN A 23 6.10 -4.98 -10.50
CA ASN A 23 5.81 -3.93 -11.46
C ASN A 23 7.11 -3.25 -11.85
N GLU A 24 7.12 -2.71 -13.06
CA GLU A 24 8.26 -2.01 -13.60
C GLU A 24 7.84 -0.74 -14.32
N PHE A 25 8.75 0.22 -14.36
CA PHE A 25 8.59 1.46 -15.10
C PHE A 25 9.92 1.86 -15.73
N MET A 26 9.94 2.02 -17.05
CA MET A 26 11.10 2.56 -17.76
C MET A 26 10.98 4.09 -17.78
N MET A 27 11.75 4.76 -16.93
CA MET A 27 11.75 6.23 -16.84
C MET A 27 12.44 6.87 -18.05
N SER A 28 13.51 6.25 -18.54
CA SER A 28 14.26 6.70 -19.71
C SER A 28 14.78 5.48 -20.47
N GLY A 29 14.66 5.50 -21.79
CA GLY A 29 15.09 4.42 -22.68
C GLY A 29 15.70 4.92 -24.00
N GLY A 30 16.11 6.20 -24.06
CA GLY A 30 16.60 6.85 -25.28
C GLY A 30 15.92 8.19 -25.55
N GLN A 31 16.57 9.02 -26.37
CA GLN A 31 16.09 10.36 -26.71
C GLN A 31 15.56 10.48 -28.15
N CYS A 32 15.98 9.60 -29.07
CA CYS A 32 15.49 9.56 -30.45
C CYS A 32 15.71 8.17 -31.06
N THR A 33 15.07 7.92 -32.22
CA THR A 33 15.15 6.64 -32.93
C THR A 33 16.46 6.43 -33.69
N VAL A 34 17.24 7.50 -33.89
CA VAL A 34 18.46 7.48 -34.71
C VAL A 34 19.75 7.42 -33.90
N ALA A 35 19.67 7.50 -32.56
CA ALA A 35 20.82 7.42 -31.68
C ALA A 35 20.62 6.34 -30.62
N ASN A 36 21.71 5.63 -30.30
CA ASN A 36 21.70 4.69 -29.19
C ASN A 36 21.57 5.46 -27.86
N PRO A 37 20.74 4.98 -26.90
CA PRO A 37 20.65 5.60 -25.58
C PRO A 37 21.99 5.58 -24.84
N VAL A 38 22.42 6.73 -24.32
CA VAL A 38 23.61 6.82 -23.43
C VAL A 38 23.28 6.46 -21.98
N LEU A 39 22.00 6.53 -21.60
CA LEU A 39 21.49 6.17 -20.29
C LEU A 39 20.10 5.53 -20.47
N SER A 40 19.83 4.49 -19.69
CA SER A 40 18.48 3.94 -19.51
C SER A 40 18.22 3.75 -18.03
N GLN A 41 17.04 4.16 -17.58
CA GLN A 41 16.65 4.09 -16.17
C GLN A 41 15.35 3.32 -16.03
N LEU A 42 15.36 2.31 -15.16
CA LEU A 42 14.22 1.46 -14.86
C LEU A 42 14.00 1.43 -13.35
N ILE A 43 12.74 1.49 -12.94
CA ILE A 43 12.30 1.24 -11.57
C ILE A 43 11.61 -0.11 -11.54
N TYR A 44 11.95 -0.92 -10.55
CA TYR A 44 11.20 -2.13 -10.20
C TYR A 44 10.63 -1.98 -8.79
N ALA A 45 9.38 -2.37 -8.61
CA ALA A 45 8.73 -2.46 -7.31
C ALA A 45 8.07 -3.84 -7.21
N TRP A 46 8.40 -4.60 -6.17
CA TRP A 46 7.84 -5.93 -5.97
C TRP A 46 7.35 -6.10 -4.53
N ARG A 47 6.44 -7.06 -4.35
CA ARG A 47 5.90 -7.42 -3.05
C ARG A 47 5.73 -8.92 -2.91
N ASN A 48 5.90 -9.39 -1.68
CA ASN A 48 5.64 -10.74 -1.23
C ASN A 48 5.28 -10.75 0.25
N SER A 49 4.76 -11.87 0.75
CA SER A 49 4.30 -12.04 2.13
C SER A 49 5.41 -12.33 3.14
N ASN A 50 6.66 -12.53 2.70
CA ASN A 50 7.82 -12.77 3.56
C ASN A 50 9.09 -12.18 2.95
N LEU A 51 10.05 -11.80 3.79
CA LEU A 51 11.30 -11.19 3.36
C LEU A 51 12.17 -12.09 2.50
N ARG A 52 12.25 -13.40 2.81
CA ARG A 52 13.15 -14.30 2.08
C ARG A 52 12.82 -14.37 0.59
N ASP A 53 11.54 -14.47 0.24
CA ASP A 53 11.15 -14.45 -1.17
C ASP A 53 11.41 -13.06 -1.80
N GLN A 54 11.30 -11.96 -1.02
CA GLN A 54 11.61 -10.62 -1.52
C GLN A 54 13.09 -10.47 -1.88
N GLU A 55 13.97 -11.00 -1.02
CA GLU A 55 15.42 -11.08 -1.26
C GLU A 55 15.73 -11.91 -2.50
N ASP A 56 15.15 -13.12 -2.60
CA ASP A 56 15.36 -14.02 -3.74
C ASP A 56 14.93 -13.35 -5.07
N VAL A 57 13.81 -12.59 -5.09
CA VAL A 57 13.39 -11.80 -6.25
C VAL A 57 14.40 -10.68 -6.55
N GLY A 58 14.84 -9.94 -5.53
CA GLY A 58 15.85 -8.88 -5.66
C GLY A 58 17.15 -9.40 -6.27
N GLU A 59 17.63 -10.56 -5.82
CA GLU A 59 18.82 -11.20 -6.39
C GLU A 59 18.65 -11.55 -7.87
N VAL A 60 17.46 -12.02 -8.29
CA VAL A 60 17.18 -12.28 -9.71
C VAL A 60 17.25 -10.98 -10.51
N LEU A 61 16.71 -9.87 -9.99
CA LEU A 61 16.79 -8.57 -10.65
C LEU A 61 18.24 -8.09 -10.80
N VAL A 62 19.07 -8.25 -9.76
CA VAL A 62 20.50 -7.93 -9.79
C VAL A 62 21.24 -8.80 -10.81
N ARG A 63 20.95 -10.11 -10.88
CA ARG A 63 21.54 -11.00 -11.90
C ARG A 63 21.12 -10.60 -13.32
N CYS A 64 19.84 -10.28 -13.52
CA CYS A 64 19.31 -9.85 -14.82
C CYS A 64 19.92 -8.53 -15.28
N SER A 65 20.16 -7.58 -14.35
CA SER A 65 20.74 -6.28 -14.66
C SER A 65 22.21 -6.41 -15.04
N ARG A 66 23.01 -7.15 -14.25
CA ARG A 66 24.42 -7.45 -14.54
C ARG A 66 24.59 -8.23 -15.84
N GLY A 67 23.72 -9.20 -16.10
CA GLY A 67 23.76 -9.96 -17.37
C GLY A 67 23.46 -9.07 -18.59
N ALA A 68 22.53 -8.13 -18.47
CA ALA A 68 22.26 -7.17 -19.54
C ALA A 68 23.43 -6.21 -19.77
N ALA A 69 24.05 -5.73 -18.69
CA ALA A 69 25.22 -4.85 -18.73
C ALA A 69 26.41 -5.54 -19.43
N LEU A 70 26.65 -6.82 -19.10
CA LEU A 70 27.68 -7.63 -19.73
C LEU A 70 27.49 -7.77 -21.25
N VAL A 71 26.27 -8.08 -21.71
CA VAL A 71 25.98 -8.26 -23.15
C VAL A 71 26.07 -6.94 -23.91
N ALA A 72 25.66 -5.83 -23.28
CA ALA A 72 25.63 -4.51 -23.90
C ALA A 72 26.94 -3.74 -23.76
N GLU A 73 27.95 -4.31 -23.09
CA GLU A 73 29.23 -3.66 -22.77
C GLU A 73 29.02 -2.29 -22.09
N CYS A 74 28.14 -2.25 -21.09
CA CYS A 74 27.85 -1.04 -20.33
C CYS A 74 27.95 -1.26 -18.82
N ASP A 75 27.93 -0.16 -18.08
CA ASP A 75 27.88 -0.17 -16.62
C ASP A 75 26.43 -0.21 -16.12
N VAL A 76 26.23 -0.79 -14.93
CA VAL A 76 24.95 -0.78 -14.22
C VAL A 76 25.12 -0.28 -12.80
N GLU A 77 24.37 0.76 -12.45
CA GLU A 77 24.21 1.24 -11.08
C GLU A 77 22.87 0.75 -10.54
N ILE A 78 22.88 0.16 -9.33
CA ILE A 78 21.68 -0.32 -8.65
C ILE A 78 21.47 0.55 -7.42
N ARG A 79 20.29 1.14 -7.30
CA ARG A 79 19.91 1.99 -6.17
C ARG A 79 18.62 1.50 -5.55
N THR A 80 18.68 1.17 -4.26
CA THR A 80 17.47 0.92 -3.44
C THR A 80 16.79 2.24 -3.12
N LEU A 81 15.48 2.31 -3.33
CA LEU A 81 14.67 3.51 -3.05
C LEU A 81 13.90 3.39 -1.74
N THR A 82 13.26 2.24 -1.53
CA THR A 82 12.44 1.96 -0.35
C THR A 82 12.37 0.45 -0.14
N GLU A 83 12.38 0.05 1.13
CA GLU A 83 12.16 -1.32 1.60
C GLU A 83 11.40 -1.21 2.91
N VAL A 84 10.42 -2.08 3.09
CA VAL A 84 9.52 -2.06 4.26
C VAL A 84 9.45 -3.46 4.81
N ARG A 85 9.65 -3.61 6.13
CA ARG A 85 9.54 -4.90 6.83
C ARG A 85 8.13 -5.45 6.79
N THR A 86 7.99 -6.74 7.12
CA THR A 86 6.64 -7.31 7.29
C THR A 86 5.95 -6.67 8.50
N GLY A 87 4.62 -6.64 8.55
CA GLY A 87 3.93 -6.05 9.69
C GLY A 87 4.09 -6.89 10.96
N LEU A 88 4.29 -6.25 12.11
CA LEU A 88 4.34 -6.86 13.44
C LEU A 88 3.04 -6.58 14.21
N PRO A 89 2.01 -7.46 14.12
CA PRO A 89 0.71 -7.19 14.72
C PRO A 89 0.74 -7.26 16.25
N ASN A 90 -0.10 -6.45 16.90
CA ASN A 90 -0.31 -6.44 18.34
C ASN A 90 -1.79 -6.74 18.66
N ASP A 91 -2.07 -7.93 19.19
CA ASP A 91 -3.43 -8.37 19.49
C ASP A 91 -4.04 -7.62 20.66
N SER A 92 -3.24 -7.26 21.67
CA SER A 92 -3.72 -6.49 22.82
C SER A 92 -4.31 -5.14 22.42
N LEU A 93 -3.64 -4.38 21.54
CA LEU A 93 -4.20 -3.12 21.03
C LEU A 93 -5.34 -3.35 20.03
N LYS A 94 -5.25 -4.39 19.20
CA LYS A 94 -6.31 -4.79 18.26
C LYS A 94 -7.62 -5.04 19.00
N GLU A 95 -7.59 -5.73 20.13
CA GLU A 95 -8.77 -6.02 20.96
C GLU A 95 -9.44 -4.74 21.49
N VAL A 96 -8.65 -3.75 21.93
CA VAL A 96 -9.16 -2.45 22.40
C VAL A 96 -9.87 -1.71 21.26
N VAL A 97 -9.21 -1.58 20.11
CA VAL A 97 -9.79 -0.92 18.94
C VAL A 97 -11.03 -1.66 18.44
N TRP A 98 -10.98 -3.00 18.43
CA TRP A 98 -12.10 -3.84 18.01
C TRP A 98 -13.33 -3.67 18.91
N LYS A 99 -13.14 -3.67 20.24
CA LYS A 99 -14.21 -3.40 21.21
C LYS A 99 -14.89 -2.08 20.90
N HIS A 100 -14.13 -1.00 20.76
CA HIS A 100 -14.69 0.32 20.51
C HIS A 100 -15.30 0.51 19.12
N LEU A 101 -14.79 -0.19 18.10
CA LEU A 101 -15.44 -0.27 16.80
C LEU A 101 -16.84 -0.90 16.92
N ASN A 102 -17.00 -1.94 17.76
CA ASN A 102 -18.32 -2.54 17.99
C ASN A 102 -19.23 -1.66 18.85
N ASP A 103 -18.68 -0.93 19.82
CA ASP A 103 -19.45 -0.01 20.66
C ASP A 103 -19.99 1.19 19.86
N ILE A 104 -19.16 1.76 18.97
CA ILE A 104 -19.52 2.94 18.17
C ILE A 104 -20.32 2.56 16.92
N GLY A 105 -19.96 1.44 16.28
CA GLY A 105 -20.57 1.01 15.04
C GLY A 105 -19.96 1.63 13.77
N PRO A 106 -20.58 1.39 12.61
CA PRO A 106 -20.14 1.93 11.33
C PRO A 106 -20.42 3.45 11.21
N PRO A 107 -19.87 4.14 10.20
CA PRO A 107 -20.18 5.54 9.96
C PRO A 107 -21.69 5.78 9.78
N ALA A 108 -22.21 6.78 10.50
CA ALA A 108 -23.60 7.19 10.41
C ALA A 108 -23.82 8.10 9.18
N TYR A 109 -24.04 7.48 8.02
CA TYR A 109 -24.34 8.18 6.77
C TYR A 109 -25.73 8.82 6.80
N THR A 110 -25.85 10.06 6.29
CA THR A 110 -27.15 10.74 6.19
C THR A 110 -27.84 10.43 4.87
N GLU A 111 -29.10 10.83 4.72
CA GLU A 111 -29.82 10.64 3.47
C GLU A 111 -29.18 11.41 2.30
N GLU A 112 -28.55 12.56 2.53
CA GLU A 112 -27.80 13.26 1.47
C GLU A 112 -26.60 12.45 0.96
N ASP A 113 -25.94 11.71 1.85
CA ASP A 113 -24.85 10.80 1.45
C ASP A 113 -25.35 9.63 0.63
N LYS A 114 -26.44 9.02 1.09
CA LYS A 114 -27.07 7.90 0.39
C LYS A 114 -27.56 8.36 -0.97
N GLU A 115 -28.17 9.54 -1.07
CA GLU A 115 -28.63 10.10 -2.34
C GLU A 115 -27.47 10.32 -3.32
N PHE A 116 -26.33 10.83 -2.85
CA PHE A 116 -25.15 10.95 -3.69
C PHE A 116 -24.63 9.58 -4.15
N ALA A 117 -24.58 8.58 -3.26
CA ALA A 117 -24.18 7.22 -3.62
C ALA A 117 -25.16 6.56 -4.61
N ARG A 118 -26.47 6.76 -4.45
CA ARG A 118 -27.51 6.36 -5.41
C ARG A 118 -27.31 7.01 -6.77
N SER A 119 -26.95 8.30 -6.80
CA SER A 119 -26.66 9.01 -8.05
C SER A 119 -25.48 8.36 -8.79
N ILE A 120 -24.46 7.89 -8.08
CA ILE A 120 -23.34 7.15 -8.68
C ILE A 120 -23.85 5.83 -9.27
N GLN A 121 -24.67 5.06 -8.54
CA GLN A 121 -25.27 3.82 -9.03
C GLN A 121 -26.08 4.04 -10.32
N ALA A 122 -26.96 5.05 -10.34
CA ALA A 122 -27.75 5.39 -11.53
C ALA A 122 -26.85 5.75 -12.73
N ASN A 123 -25.77 6.52 -12.51
CA ASN A 123 -24.84 6.91 -13.56
C ASN A 123 -24.07 5.73 -14.18
N ILE A 124 -23.87 4.64 -13.43
CA ILE A 124 -23.23 3.43 -13.94
C ILE A 124 -24.24 2.36 -14.39
N GLY A 125 -25.52 2.70 -14.48
CA GLY A 125 -26.58 1.80 -14.93
C GLY A 125 -26.99 0.73 -13.90
N VAL A 126 -26.69 0.96 -12.63
CA VAL A 126 -27.15 0.13 -11.51
C VAL A 126 -28.44 0.73 -10.95
N GLU A 127 -29.44 -0.11 -10.71
CA GLU A 127 -30.66 0.31 -10.01
C GLU A 127 -30.29 0.81 -8.61
N PRO A 128 -30.61 2.05 -8.24
CA PRO A 128 -30.24 2.61 -6.95
C PRO A 128 -30.76 1.79 -5.78
N MET A 129 -29.86 1.44 -4.85
CA MET A 129 -30.19 0.67 -3.66
C MET A 129 -30.73 1.58 -2.55
N ASP A 130 -31.59 1.04 -1.68
CA ASP A 130 -32.08 1.75 -0.49
C ASP A 130 -30.92 2.12 0.45
N GLU A 131 -29.99 1.18 0.66
CA GLU A 131 -28.76 1.36 1.43
C GLU A 131 -27.55 1.20 0.50
N PRO A 132 -27.10 2.28 -0.18
CA PRO A 132 -26.07 2.23 -1.21
C PRO A 132 -24.63 2.26 -0.65
N LEU A 133 -24.47 2.36 0.67
CA LEU A 133 -23.18 2.46 1.35
C LEU A 133 -22.97 1.25 2.27
N TYR A 134 -21.78 0.67 2.20
CA TYR A 134 -21.43 -0.52 2.97
C TYR A 134 -21.16 -0.16 4.43
N THR A 135 -21.97 -0.71 5.34
CA THR A 135 -21.93 -0.41 6.78
C THR A 135 -21.65 -1.64 7.65
N LYS A 136 -21.34 -2.80 7.03
CA LYS A 136 -21.08 -4.02 7.79
C LYS A 136 -19.69 -3.98 8.45
N ILE A 137 -19.65 -4.31 9.74
CA ILE A 137 -18.41 -4.47 10.49
C ILE A 137 -17.79 -5.85 10.18
N VAL A 138 -16.50 -5.85 9.83
CA VAL A 138 -15.74 -7.06 9.50
C VAL A 138 -14.81 -7.40 10.66
N PRO A 139 -14.83 -8.64 11.18
CA PRO A 139 -13.90 -9.08 12.23
C PRO A 139 -12.43 -8.93 11.80
N PRO A 140 -11.51 -8.62 12.73
CA PRO A 140 -10.10 -8.39 12.41
C PRO A 140 -9.43 -9.57 11.68
N GLU A 141 -9.84 -10.80 11.99
CA GLU A 141 -9.32 -12.03 11.37
C GLU A 141 -9.66 -12.12 9.88
N LYS A 142 -10.69 -11.39 9.44
CA LYS A 142 -11.15 -11.31 8.05
C LYS A 142 -10.88 -9.96 7.41
N ALA A 143 -10.35 -8.99 8.15
CA ALA A 143 -10.21 -7.61 7.71
C ALA A 143 -9.33 -7.47 6.46
N TYR A 144 -8.34 -8.36 6.32
CA TYR A 144 -7.45 -8.37 5.16
C TYR A 144 -7.96 -9.24 4.02
N GLY A 145 -8.72 -10.32 4.26
CA GLY A 145 -9.13 -11.23 3.17
C GLY A 145 -7.95 -11.60 2.26
N ASP A 146 -8.10 -11.42 0.94
CA ASP A 146 -7.01 -11.51 -0.05
C ASP A 146 -6.17 -10.21 -0.19
N PHE A 147 -6.66 -9.11 0.38
CA PHE A 147 -6.07 -7.78 0.28
C PHE A 147 -4.97 -7.55 1.31
N HIS A 148 -3.73 -7.48 0.81
CA HIS A 148 -2.55 -7.12 1.60
C HIS A 148 -2.02 -5.76 1.12
N PRO A 149 -2.38 -4.65 1.79
CA PRO A 149 -1.89 -3.34 1.41
C PRO A 149 -0.39 -3.23 1.71
N ALA A 150 0.36 -2.74 0.72
CA ALA A 150 1.73 -2.31 0.92
C ALA A 150 1.68 -0.90 1.49
N ASP A 151 2.17 -0.72 2.71
CA ASP A 151 2.00 0.49 3.49
C ASP A 151 3.17 0.66 4.45
N ASP A 152 3.60 1.90 4.69
CA ASP A 152 4.75 2.21 5.55
C ASP A 152 4.44 2.01 7.03
N VAL A 153 3.16 1.93 7.42
CA VAL A 153 2.73 1.58 8.79
C VAL A 153 3.35 0.27 9.29
N ASN A 154 3.66 -0.67 8.39
CA ASN A 154 4.32 -1.92 8.75
C ASN A 154 5.70 -1.65 9.37
N GLU A 155 6.43 -0.66 8.87
CA GLU A 155 7.73 -0.29 9.45
C GLU A 155 7.55 0.24 10.88
N PHE A 156 6.56 1.12 11.10
CA PHE A 156 6.27 1.68 12.41
C PHE A 156 5.89 0.62 13.45
N THR A 157 5.29 -0.50 13.02
CA THR A 157 4.92 -1.59 13.92
C THR A 157 6.13 -2.27 14.59
N TRP A 158 7.37 -2.06 14.10
CA TRP A 158 8.60 -2.58 14.72
C TRP A 158 9.21 -1.66 15.78
N HIS A 159 8.64 -0.47 15.95
CA HIS A 159 9.11 0.56 16.87
C HIS A 159 8.24 0.67 18.13
N CYS A 160 6.94 0.42 18.01
CA CYS A 160 6.02 0.41 19.15
C CYS A 160 4.79 -0.49 18.92
N PRO A 161 4.11 -0.92 20.00
CA PRO A 161 2.79 -1.56 19.89
C PRO A 161 1.87 -0.71 19.01
N THR A 162 1.31 -1.33 17.96
CA THR A 162 0.52 -0.63 16.95
C THR A 162 -0.73 -1.44 16.62
N ALA A 163 -1.88 -0.76 16.52
CA ALA A 163 -3.10 -1.31 15.94
C ALA A 163 -3.53 -0.46 14.74
N ARG A 164 -4.10 -1.12 13.73
CA ARG A 164 -4.58 -0.49 12.52
C ARG A 164 -6.10 -0.58 12.45
N LEU A 165 -6.75 0.58 12.26
CA LEU A 165 -8.18 0.68 12.05
C LEU A 165 -8.46 1.00 10.58
N TYR A 166 -9.39 0.26 9.98
CA TYR A 166 -9.96 0.61 8.68
C TYR A 166 -11.42 1.01 8.86
N VAL A 167 -11.73 2.25 8.49
CA VAL A 167 -13.09 2.74 8.30
C VAL A 167 -13.20 3.15 6.84
N SER A 168 -14.21 2.64 6.15
CA SER A 168 -14.34 2.79 4.70
C SER A 168 -15.59 3.56 4.33
N LYS A 169 -15.50 4.28 3.22
CA LYS A 169 -16.61 4.89 2.47
C LYS A 169 -17.07 4.01 1.30
N ALA A 170 -16.92 2.69 1.43
CA ALA A 170 -17.25 1.76 0.36
C ALA A 170 -18.73 1.84 0.02
N MET A 171 -19.03 1.74 -1.28
CA MET A 171 -20.40 1.51 -1.74
C MET A 171 -20.79 0.06 -1.51
N GLU A 172 -22.08 -0.20 -1.31
CA GLU A 172 -22.60 -1.56 -1.14
C GLU A 172 -22.29 -2.39 -2.40
N PRO A 173 -21.63 -3.56 -2.29
CA PRO A 173 -21.29 -4.39 -3.42
C PRO A 173 -22.52 -4.82 -4.24
N VAL A 174 -22.39 -4.74 -5.57
CA VAL A 174 -23.39 -5.23 -6.51
C VAL A 174 -22.87 -6.51 -7.16
N PRO A 175 -23.58 -7.66 -7.06
CA PRO A 175 -23.13 -8.91 -7.64
C PRO A 175 -22.82 -8.80 -9.14
N GLY A 176 -21.64 -9.25 -9.55
CA GLY A 176 -21.19 -9.22 -10.95
C GLY A 176 -20.71 -7.84 -11.42
N LEU A 177 -20.66 -6.82 -10.55
CA LEU A 177 -20.22 -5.49 -10.89
C LEU A 177 -19.07 -5.04 -9.98
N SER A 178 -18.00 -4.55 -10.60
CA SER A 178 -16.96 -3.79 -9.91
C SER A 178 -17.22 -2.30 -10.13
N TYR A 179 -17.37 -1.55 -9.05
CA TYR A 179 -17.45 -0.09 -9.16
C TYR A 179 -16.20 0.47 -9.86
N PRO A 180 -16.35 1.42 -10.79
CA PRO A 180 -15.21 2.07 -11.41
C PRO A 180 -14.44 2.88 -10.37
N ARG A 181 -13.10 3.00 -10.50
CA ARG A 181 -12.27 3.69 -9.51
C ARG A 181 -12.65 5.15 -9.27
N TRP A 182 -13.26 5.81 -10.27
CA TRP A 182 -13.74 7.19 -10.12
C TRP A 182 -14.91 7.30 -9.12
N ALA A 183 -15.71 6.25 -8.91
CA ALA A 183 -16.83 6.26 -7.96
C ALA A 183 -16.33 6.50 -6.53
N SER A 184 -15.32 5.74 -6.10
CA SER A 184 -14.67 5.96 -4.80
C SER A 184 -14.02 7.35 -4.69
N SER A 185 -13.47 7.85 -5.79
CA SER A 185 -12.87 9.20 -5.87
C SER A 185 -13.92 10.30 -5.73
N ALA A 186 -15.10 10.12 -6.34
CA ALA A 186 -16.21 11.07 -6.24
C ALA A 186 -16.69 11.21 -4.78
N LEU A 187 -16.66 10.14 -3.99
CA LEU A 187 -17.00 10.18 -2.56
C LEU A 187 -15.99 10.96 -1.71
N CYS A 188 -14.76 11.20 -2.17
CA CYS A 188 -13.72 11.95 -1.43
C CYS A 188 -14.13 13.37 -1.06
N GLY A 189 -14.83 14.08 -1.94
CA GLY A 189 -15.22 15.48 -1.72
C GLY A 189 -16.54 15.66 -0.94
N MET A 190 -17.15 14.57 -0.49
CA MET A 190 -18.54 14.57 0.01
C MET A 190 -18.61 14.28 1.51
N GLY A 191 -19.80 14.50 2.08
CA GLY A 191 -20.11 14.23 3.49
C GLY A 191 -19.79 12.80 3.93
N VAL A 192 -19.88 11.83 3.02
CA VAL A 192 -19.50 10.41 3.22
C VAL A 192 -18.08 10.30 3.79
N THR A 193 -17.11 11.01 3.20
CA THR A 193 -15.72 10.97 3.68
C THR A 193 -15.57 11.65 5.03
N HIS A 194 -16.31 12.73 5.29
CA HIS A 194 -16.29 13.39 6.59
C HIS A 194 -16.81 12.48 7.71
N ARG A 195 -17.93 11.78 7.47
CA ARG A 195 -18.51 10.83 8.43
C ARG A 195 -17.65 9.60 8.65
N MET A 196 -17.02 9.06 7.61
CA MET A 196 -15.99 8.03 7.72
C MET A 196 -14.85 8.50 8.64
N GLY A 197 -14.35 9.72 8.44
CA GLY A 197 -13.29 10.30 9.27
C GLY A 197 -13.72 10.54 10.72
N MET A 198 -14.92 11.06 10.95
CA MET A 198 -15.47 11.28 12.29
C MET A 198 -15.64 9.98 13.07
N CYS A 199 -16.16 8.93 12.44
CA CYS A 199 -16.27 7.60 13.03
C CYS A 199 -14.89 7.04 13.42
N ALA A 200 -13.91 7.11 12.52
CA ALA A 200 -12.54 6.70 12.83
C ALA A 200 -11.93 7.49 13.98
N ALA A 201 -12.12 8.81 14.00
CA ALA A 201 -11.62 9.69 15.05
C ALA A 201 -12.24 9.34 16.42
N GLN A 202 -13.54 9.06 16.48
CA GLN A 202 -14.21 8.63 17.71
C GLN A 202 -13.64 7.32 18.25
N ILE A 203 -13.49 6.30 17.39
CA ILE A 203 -12.95 4.98 17.76
C ILE A 203 -11.52 5.11 18.28
N LEU A 204 -10.66 5.84 17.56
CA LEU A 204 -9.27 6.02 17.97
C LEU A 204 -9.17 6.84 19.27
N SER A 205 -9.99 7.89 19.42
CA SER A 205 -9.96 8.74 20.62
C SER A 205 -10.39 7.99 21.88
N ILE A 206 -11.47 7.20 21.81
CA ILE A 206 -11.91 6.43 22.96
C ILE A 206 -10.94 5.27 23.28
N SER A 207 -10.34 4.66 22.26
CA SER A 207 -9.28 3.65 22.43
C SER A 207 -8.06 4.24 23.13
N ALA A 208 -7.60 5.42 22.69
CA ALA A 208 -6.49 6.12 23.32
C ALA A 208 -6.82 6.50 24.77
N LEU A 209 -8.04 6.96 25.04
CA LEU A 209 -8.50 7.27 26.39
C LEU A 209 -8.51 6.03 27.29
N GLU A 210 -8.98 4.87 26.81
CA GLU A 210 -8.92 3.62 27.58
C GLU A 210 -7.47 3.26 27.94
N LEU A 211 -6.53 3.37 26.99
CA LEU A 211 -5.12 3.11 27.25
C LEU A 211 -4.50 4.08 28.27
N ILE A 212 -4.91 5.35 28.28
CA ILE A 212 -4.46 6.35 29.26
C ILE A 212 -4.99 6.03 30.65
N LEU A 213 -6.26 5.64 30.75
CA LEU A 213 -6.93 5.35 32.02
C LEU A 213 -6.57 3.97 32.59
N ARG A 214 -6.13 3.04 31.75
CA ARG A 214 -5.83 1.65 32.08
C ARG A 214 -4.41 1.27 31.65
N PRO A 215 -3.39 1.72 32.40
CA PRO A 215 -1.99 1.47 32.06
C PRO A 215 -1.62 -0.02 31.97
N GLU A 216 -2.38 -0.91 32.63
CA GLU A 216 -2.20 -2.36 32.56
C GLU A 216 -2.40 -2.92 31.15
N ILE A 217 -3.28 -2.32 30.34
CA ILE A 217 -3.49 -2.73 28.94
C ILE A 217 -2.26 -2.36 28.10
N LEU A 218 -1.72 -1.16 28.33
CA LEU A 218 -0.52 -0.70 27.64
C LEU A 218 0.69 -1.55 28.01
N GLU A 219 0.84 -1.94 29.28
CA GLU A 219 1.88 -2.85 29.74
C GLU A 219 1.78 -4.22 29.03
N LYS A 220 0.58 -4.81 28.98
CA LYS A 220 0.33 -6.06 28.25
C LYS A 220 0.73 -5.94 26.77
N ALA A 221 0.36 -4.83 26.12
CA ALA A 221 0.71 -4.58 24.72
C ALA A 221 2.23 -4.49 24.50
N TRP A 222 2.98 -3.90 25.44
CA TRP A 222 4.44 -3.83 25.38
C TRP A 222 5.12 -5.18 25.60
N VAL A 223 4.60 -6.00 26.53
CA VAL A 223 5.10 -7.37 26.74
C VAL A 223 4.93 -8.17 25.45
N GLU A 224 3.73 -8.19 24.89
CA GLU A 224 3.43 -8.88 23.63
C GLU A 224 4.33 -8.41 22.47
N PHE A 225 4.49 -7.09 22.32
CA PHE A 225 5.34 -6.52 21.29
C PHE A 225 6.80 -7.00 21.39
N LYS A 226 7.37 -6.99 22.60
CA LYS A 226 8.76 -7.46 22.83
C LYS A 226 8.90 -8.93 22.50
N GLU A 227 7.95 -9.77 22.93
CA GLU A 227 7.94 -11.21 22.65
C GLU A 227 7.86 -11.49 21.15
N ARG A 228 6.94 -10.84 20.43
CA ARG A 228 6.81 -11.02 18.98
C ARG A 228 8.04 -10.54 18.23
N LYS A 229 8.60 -9.39 18.62
CA LYS A 229 9.83 -8.85 18.01
C LYS A 229 11.01 -9.80 18.18
N MET A 230 11.17 -10.39 19.37
CA MET A 230 12.22 -11.40 19.61
C MET A 230 12.01 -12.66 18.77
N LYS A 231 10.75 -13.10 18.57
CA LYS A 231 10.43 -14.30 17.79
C LYS A 231 10.60 -14.11 16.28
N HIS A 232 10.31 -12.92 15.76
CA HIS A 232 10.27 -12.65 14.32
C HIS A 232 11.45 -11.81 13.80
N ASN A 233 12.43 -11.49 14.64
CA ASN A 233 13.56 -10.59 14.40
C ASN A 233 13.88 -10.26 12.92
N GLU A 234 13.27 -9.20 12.39
CA GLU A 234 13.61 -8.60 11.09
C GLU A 234 14.43 -7.34 11.32
N ASP A 235 15.70 -7.39 10.90
CA ASP A 235 16.60 -6.24 10.93
C ASP A 235 16.09 -5.14 9.97
N PRO A 236 16.39 -3.85 10.26
CA PRO A 236 16.11 -2.78 9.31
C PRO A 236 16.68 -3.10 7.93
N LEU A 237 15.82 -3.05 6.90
CA LEU A 237 16.19 -3.45 5.54
C LEU A 237 17.03 -2.38 4.84
N LEU A 238 16.69 -1.11 5.09
CA LEU A 238 17.45 0.01 4.56
C LEU A 238 18.75 0.23 5.34
N PRO A 239 19.89 0.42 4.66
CA PRO A 239 21.14 0.72 5.34
C PRO A 239 21.07 2.11 6.00
N ALA A 240 21.67 2.25 7.19
CA ALA A 240 21.68 3.51 7.92
C ALA A 240 22.37 4.66 7.17
N SER A 241 23.22 4.33 6.18
CA SER A 241 23.90 5.29 5.31
C SER A 241 23.07 5.70 4.09
N LEU A 242 21.87 5.15 3.89
CA LEU A 242 21.05 5.50 2.74
C LEU A 242 20.60 6.96 2.86
N GLU A 243 21.07 7.80 1.94
CA GLU A 243 20.54 9.15 1.81
C GLU A 243 19.19 9.13 1.11
N ALA A 244 18.27 9.97 1.58
CA ALA A 244 16.95 10.13 0.98
C ALA A 244 17.10 10.44 -0.52
N PRO A 245 16.30 9.81 -1.42
CA PRO A 245 16.44 9.96 -2.87
C PRO A 245 15.87 11.29 -3.40
N ILE A 246 16.17 12.40 -2.73
CA ILE A 246 15.73 13.76 -3.07
C ILE A 246 16.41 14.34 -4.32
N GLY A 247 17.55 13.78 -4.72
CA GLY A 247 18.27 14.16 -5.94
C GLY A 247 17.80 13.44 -7.20
N LEU A 248 16.81 12.54 -7.10
CA LEU A 248 16.25 11.87 -8.28
C LEU A 248 15.32 12.82 -9.04
N ARG A 249 15.57 12.97 -10.33
CA ARG A 249 14.72 13.74 -11.24
C ARG A 249 13.44 12.95 -11.52
N TRP A 250 12.48 13.03 -10.61
CA TRP A 250 11.12 12.54 -10.86
C TRP A 250 10.47 13.38 -11.97
N PRO A 251 9.52 12.83 -12.74
CA PRO A 251 8.74 13.63 -13.69
C PRO A 251 8.09 14.79 -12.93
N GLU A 252 8.61 16.01 -13.12
CA GLU A 252 8.01 17.18 -12.50
C GLU A 252 6.68 17.47 -13.20
N TRP A 253 5.60 17.43 -12.43
CA TRP A 253 4.28 17.86 -12.88
C TRP A 253 4.22 19.39 -12.83
N ILE A 254 4.96 20.07 -13.70
CA ILE A 254 5.13 21.52 -13.62
C ILE A 254 3.82 22.27 -13.89
N SER A 255 2.88 21.68 -14.65
CA SER A 255 1.48 22.11 -14.79
C SER A 255 0.73 21.12 -15.70
N ARG A 256 -0.61 21.04 -15.64
CA ARG A 256 -1.41 20.41 -16.72
C ARG A 256 -2.36 21.46 -17.33
N PRO A 257 -2.68 21.43 -18.64
CA PRO A 257 -2.26 20.50 -19.69
C PRO A 257 -1.28 21.11 -20.71
N GLY A 258 -0.27 20.34 -21.07
CA GLY A 258 0.61 20.53 -22.23
C GLY A 258 1.21 19.17 -22.61
N ASN A 259 1.38 18.87 -23.89
CA ASN A 259 1.82 17.56 -24.40
C ASN A 259 3.35 17.36 -24.35
N GLU A 260 4.05 18.13 -23.52
CA GLU A 260 5.51 18.17 -23.53
C GLU A 260 6.05 17.27 -22.44
N TRP A 261 6.27 16.01 -22.82
CA TRP A 261 6.98 15.02 -22.03
C TRP A 261 8.40 15.51 -21.76
N TRP A 262 8.86 15.40 -20.51
CA TRP A 262 10.24 15.71 -20.17
C TRP A 262 11.11 14.45 -20.24
N ILE A 263 12.19 14.53 -21.02
CA ILE A 263 13.33 13.63 -20.95
C ILE A 263 14.46 14.39 -20.21
N PRO A 264 15.09 13.81 -19.17
CA PRO A 264 16.19 14.47 -18.48
C PRO A 264 17.32 14.82 -19.47
N PRO A 265 17.82 16.07 -19.50
CA PRO A 265 19.05 16.37 -20.23
C PRO A 265 20.23 15.68 -19.53
N VAL A 266 21.17 15.20 -20.36
CA VAL A 266 22.42 14.52 -19.98
C VAL A 266 23.22 15.37 -18.99
#